data_AF-D1CHS6-F1
#
_entry.id   AF-D1CHS6-F1
#
_cell.length_a   1.000
_cell.length_b   1.000
_cell.length_c   1.000
_cell.angle_alpha   90.00
_cell.angle_beta   90.00
_cell.angle_gamma   90.00
#
_symmetry.space_group_name_H-M   'P 1'
#
loop_
_entity.id
_entity.type
_entity.pdbx_description
1 polymer ?
#
loop_
_entity_poly.entity_id
_entity_poly.type
_entity_poly.pdbx_seq_one_letter_code
_entity_poly.pdbx_strand_id
1 'polypeptide(L)' 'MRYRCRSCGYVFSAGAAKRNRWGDAVCPACVSPNIERETPRLREIIRTYVLFNAI' A
#
# COMPACT_ATOMS: atom_id res chain seq x y z
N MET A 1 -8.83 -0.22 3.23
CA MET A 1 -7.61 -0.25 2.40
C MET A 1 -6.39 -0.23 3.33
N ARG A 2 -5.38 -1.06 3.04
CA ARG A 2 -4.14 -1.15 3.84
C ARG A 2 -2.94 -0.70 3.01
N TYR A 3 -1.93 -0.18 3.68
CA TYR A 3 -0.68 0.31 3.13
C TYR A 3 0.48 -0.30 3.91
N ARG A 4 1.58 -0.56 3.23
CA ARG A 4 2.84 -1.03 3.81
C ARG A 4 3.92 -0.01 3.53
N CYS A 5 4.72 0.35 4.54
CA CYS A 5 5.91 1.15 4.32
C CYS A 5 7.02 0.27 3.77
N ARG A 6 7.62 0.66 2.63
CA ARG A 6 8.76 -0.05 2.04
C ARG A 6 10.04 0.11 2.84
N SER A 7 10.14 1.21 3.60
CA SER A 7 11.36 1.55 4.36
C SER A 7 11.44 0.83 5.71
N CYS A 8 10.32 0.64 6.41
CA CYS A 8 10.31 0.00 7.73
C CYS A 8 9.38 -1.22 7.86
N GLY A 9 8.62 -1.56 6.81
CA GLY A 9 7.69 -2.69 6.82
C GLY A 9 6.37 -2.46 7.57
N TYR A 10 6.18 -1.32 8.23
CA TYR A 10 4.97 -1.05 9.02
C TYR A 10 3.70 -1.05 8.14
N VAL A 11 2.66 -1.75 8.59
CA VAL A 11 1.38 -1.87 7.88
C VAL A 11 0.31 -1.05 8.59
N PHE A 12 -0.40 -0.20 7.85
CA PHE A 12 -1.39 0.73 8.41
C PHE A 12 -2.58 0.96 7.48
N SER A 13 -3.68 1.48 8.02
CA SER A 13 -4.89 1.80 7.25
C SER A 13 -4.77 3.15 6.55
N ALA A 14 -5.56 3.38 5.49
CA ALA A 14 -5.52 4.61 4.70
C ALA A 14 -5.60 5.91 5.52
N GLY A 15 -6.42 5.93 6.58
CA GLY A 15 -6.61 7.09 7.45
C GLY A 15 -5.53 7.27 8.51
N ALA A 16 -4.60 6.32 8.65
CA ALA A 16 -3.53 6.38 9.64
C ALA A 16 -2.23 7.00 9.08
N ALA A 17 -2.19 7.37 7.80
CA ALA A 17 -1.04 8.10 7.24
C ALA A 17 -0.89 9.46 7.91
N LYS A 18 0.36 9.84 8.24
CA LYS A 18 0.67 11.21 8.69
C LYS A 18 0.93 12.10 7.47
N ARG A 19 0.99 13.41 7.68
CA ARG A 19 1.45 14.36 6.66
C ARG A 19 2.80 14.94 7.06
N ASN A 20 3.70 15.08 6.09
CA ASN A 20 4.95 15.82 6.28
C ASN A 20 4.71 17.33 6.18
N ARG A 21 5.79 18.13 6.28
CA ARG A 21 5.74 19.60 6.16
C ARG A 21 5.26 20.10 4.79
N TRP A 22 5.39 19.27 3.76
CA TRP A 22 4.96 19.57 2.38
C TRP A 22 3.54 19.06 2.07
N GLY A 23 2.88 18.40 3.03
CA GLY A 23 1.53 17.86 2.89
C GLY A 23 1.44 16.45 2.32
N ASP A 24 2.56 15.80 2.02
CA ASP A 24 2.57 14.44 1.48
C ASP A 24 2.22 13.41 2.55
N ALA A 25 1.55 12.33 2.12
CA ALA A 25 1.28 11.18 2.98
C ALA A 25 2.58 10.43 3.31
N VAL A 26 2.84 10.23 4.60
CA VAL A 26 4.02 9.54 5.10
C VAL A 26 3.65 8.44 6.09
N CYS A 27 4.55 7.46 6.22
CA CYS A 27 4.40 6.37 7.17
C CYS A 27 4.23 6.91 8.60
N PRO A 28 3.22 6.47 9.36
CA PRO A 28 3.01 6.96 10.73
C PRO A 28 4.11 6.53 11.73
N ALA A 29 4.86 5.47 11.42
CA ALA A 29 5.88 4.90 12.29
C ALA A 29 7.26 5.53 12.07
N CYS A 30 7.72 5.65 10.82
CA CYS A 30 9.07 6.13 10.49
C CYS A 30 9.12 7.43 9.68
N VAL A 31 7.96 8.02 9.37
CA VAL A 31 7.84 9.28 8.60
C VAL A 31 8.37 9.18 7.15
N SER A 32 8.71 7.97 6.68
CA SER A 32 9.13 7.77 5.30
C SER A 32 7.95 7.98 4.33
N PRO A 33 8.15 8.70 3.21
CA PRO A 33 7.13 8.84 2.16
C PRO A 33 6.99 7.58 1.30
N ASN A 34 7.87 6.58 1.46
CA ASN A 34 7.86 5.37 0.65
C ASN A 34 6.85 4.35 1.17
N ILE A 35 5.59 4.52 0.78
CA ILE A 35 4.45 3.68 1.17
C ILE A 35 3.78 3.07 -0.06
N GLU A 36 3.48 1.78 -0.01
CA GLU A 36 2.80 1.05 -1.07
C GLU A 36 1.41 0.61 -0.60
N ARG A 37 0.45 0.56 -1.52
CA ARG A 37 -0.89 0.04 -1.22
C ARG A 37 -0.84 -1.48 -1.25
N GLU A 38 -1.27 -2.13 -0.17
CA GLU A 38 -1.41 -3.59 -0.18
C GLU A 38 -2.63 -3.97 -1.04
N THR A 39 -2.37 -4.69 -2.12
CA THR A 39 -3.40 -5.39 -2.87
C THR A 39 -3.82 -6.65 -2.10
N PRO A 40 -5.12 -6.88 -1.87
CA PRO A 40 -5.56 -8.13 -1.26
C PRO A 40 -5.21 -9.28 -2.21
N ARG A 41 -4.73 -10.41 -1.66
CA ARG A 41 -4.36 -11.62 -2.43
C ARG A 41 -5.42 -12.05 -3.44
N LEU A 42 -6.70 -11.97 -3.05
CA LEU A 42 -7.82 -12.29 -3.95
C LEU A 42 -7.80 -11.45 -5.23
N ARG A 43 -7.44 -10.17 -5.14
CA ARG A 43 -7.36 -9.28 -6.31
C ARG A 43 -6.21 -9.66 -7.24
N GLU A 44 -5.08 -10.11 -6.68
CA GLU A 44 -3.98 -10.67 -7.47
C GLU A 44 -4.39 -11.96 -8.15
N ILE A 45 -5.02 -12.90 -7.42
CA ILE A 45 -5.51 -14.16 -7.99
C ILE A 45 -6.49 -13.91 -9.13
N ILE A 46 -7.47 -13.03 -8.95
CA ILE A 46 -8.44 -12.67 -9.99
C ILE A 46 -7.73 -12.03 -11.20
N ARG A 47 -6.80 -11.09 -10.96
CA ARG A 47 -6.03 -10.47 -12.05
C ARG A 47 -5.28 -11.51 -12.86
N THR A 48 -4.61 -12.44 -12.18
CA THR A 48 -3.88 -13.55 -12.81
C THR A 48 -4.86 -14.45 -13.59
N TYR A 49 -5.93 -14.91 -12.96
CA TYR A 49 -6.94 -15.76 -13.61
C TYR A 49 -7.49 -15.13 -14.91
N VAL A 50 -7.86 -13.84 -14.87
CA VAL A 50 -8.35 -13.12 -16.05
C VAL A 50 -7.29 -13.06 -17.15
N LEU A 51 -6.03 -12.76 -16.82
CA LEU A 51 -4.95 -12.70 -17.81
C LEU A 51 -4.70 -14.07 -18.49
N PHE A 52 -4.81 -15.16 -17.73
CA PHE A 52 -4.58 -16.52 -18.25
C PHE A 52 -5.78 -17.11 -19.01
N ASN A 53 -7.01 -16.63 -18.78
CA ASN A 53 -8.23 -17.12 -19.45
C ASN A 53 -8.76 -16.14 -20.53
N ALA A 54 -8.03 -15.07 -20.83
CA ALA A 54 -8.34 -14.14 -21.91
C ALA A 54 -7.68 -14.53 -23.25
N ILE A 55 -7.08 -15.73 -23.33
CA ILE A 55 -6.52 -16.39 -24.51
C ILE A 55 -7.44 -17.57 -24.85
#